data_AF-A0A1F2SNP0-F1
#
_entry.id   AF-A0A1F2SNP0-F1
#
_cell.length_a   1.000
_cell.length_b   1.000
_cell.length_c   1.000
_cell.angle_alpha   90.00
_cell.angle_beta   90.00
_cell.angle_gamma   90.00
#
_symmetry.space_group_name_H-M   'P 1'
#
loop_
_entity.id
_entity.type
_entity.pdbx_description
1 polymer ?
#
loop_
_entity_poly.entity_id
_entity_poly.type
_entity_poly.pdbx_seq_one_letter_code
_entity_poly.pdbx_strand_id
1 'polypeptide(L)'
;MEISRVQGPLVALVLLVAHAALAQDSPVFVRRSALPTPPVLDVEVLRQQRVDIPSAQTLSNPQQSSVLELDLFADVSFRAVRERLEPTAHGMSWVGVLEGYPESTALFVLVKDELIGHIYTPFGFFRIERQADGTYLVQQIDQSAFPEGPDVIETPPEAADRSTDDVSSGRADNGSVMDVLVAYTRNALAGFGSETRALATIDLVVAETNQAFRGSRISTQIRLVHTTGVDYAEDGSSDLGRLRNASDGFMDGIHGLRDRYAADLVALITERGEGYCGIAYVLSRRRSAGDPGGGFSVTVRSCTANGRTFAHELGHNLGAAHDWYVEGPGQGVNDYSYGYVNLPGRFREVMAYYDLCRDTRTNCANLLAYSNPALTHNGRRAGVPVGTNVTCTKGNVNNPDCDADLARTFAETAPVIARYRHSLTALSARQLLPGASFRSAGGRFRLTYQTDGNLVLYDDRDRVPLWATRTGGTSPGQAILQTDGNFVVYDRGGAAVWSSGTPDNPNAYLMVQDDGNVVIYSANDQPLWSRMQEPSQ
;
A
#
# COMPACT_ATOMS: atom_id res chain seq x y z
N MET A 1 22.68 -70.64 -38.15
CA MET A 1 22.67 -70.44 -36.68
C MET A 1 24.13 -70.35 -36.27
N GLU A 2 24.63 -69.32 -35.60
CA GLU A 2 23.96 -68.29 -34.82
C GLU A 2 24.92 -67.10 -34.62
N ILE A 3 24.44 -65.92 -35.05
CA ILE A 3 24.69 -64.55 -34.57
C ILE A 3 26.14 -64.15 -34.23
N SER A 4 26.83 -63.63 -35.26
CA SER A 4 27.89 -62.63 -35.13
C SER A 4 27.32 -61.28 -34.69
N ARG A 5 27.99 -60.57 -33.78
CA ARG A 5 28.01 -59.10 -33.77
C ARG A 5 29.41 -58.57 -33.55
N VAL A 6 29.79 -57.73 -34.51
CA VAL A 6 31.09 -57.11 -34.76
C VAL A 6 31.27 -55.89 -33.86
N GLN A 7 32.50 -55.70 -33.36
CA GLN A 7 32.98 -54.49 -32.70
C GLN A 7 33.16 -53.35 -33.72
N GLY A 8 32.68 -52.15 -33.37
CA GLY A 8 33.05 -50.89 -34.02
C GLY A 8 33.07 -49.78 -32.96
N PRO A 9 34.04 -48.84 -33.00
CA PRO A 9 34.18 -47.83 -31.96
C PRO A 9 33.13 -46.73 -32.10
N LEU A 10 32.47 -46.39 -30.99
CA LEU A 10 31.66 -45.16 -30.91
C LEU A 10 32.60 -43.95 -30.95
N VAL A 11 32.50 -43.16 -32.02
CA VAL A 11 33.03 -41.80 -32.09
C VAL A 11 32.19 -40.93 -31.15
N ALA A 12 32.79 -40.48 -30.04
CA ALA A 12 32.19 -39.47 -29.17
C ALA A 12 32.24 -38.11 -29.88
N LEU A 13 31.11 -37.69 -30.42
CA LEU A 13 30.91 -36.35 -30.96
C LEU A 13 30.85 -35.37 -29.77
N VAL A 14 31.98 -34.72 -29.46
CA VAL A 14 32.01 -33.58 -28.53
C VAL A 14 31.34 -32.41 -29.23
N LEU A 15 30.05 -32.18 -28.95
CA LEU A 15 29.41 -30.91 -29.24
C LEU A 15 30.03 -29.84 -28.34
N LEU A 16 31.01 -29.11 -28.86
CA LEU A 16 31.33 -27.78 -28.35
C LEU A 16 30.15 -26.85 -28.71
N VAL A 17 29.17 -26.74 -27.82
CA VAL A 17 28.27 -25.59 -27.84
C VAL A 17 29.05 -24.41 -27.28
N ALA A 18 29.61 -23.61 -28.17
CA ALA A 18 30.17 -22.32 -27.83
C ALA A 18 29.04 -21.45 -27.26
N HIS A 19 28.96 -21.36 -25.94
CA HIS A 19 28.22 -20.28 -25.29
C HIS A 19 29.02 -19.01 -25.49
N ALA A 20 28.85 -18.36 -26.65
CA ALA A 20 29.05 -16.92 -26.73
C ALA A 20 27.92 -16.28 -25.91
N ALA A 21 28.07 -16.27 -24.58
CA ALA A 21 27.34 -15.35 -23.75
C ALA A 21 27.85 -13.95 -24.14
N LEU A 22 27.05 -13.24 -24.94
CA LEU A 22 27.17 -11.79 -25.01
C LEU A 22 26.92 -11.28 -23.60
N ALA A 23 27.99 -11.00 -22.86
CA ALA A 23 27.96 -10.06 -21.76
C ALA A 23 27.58 -8.71 -22.38
N GLN A 24 26.28 -8.43 -22.47
CA GLN A 24 25.85 -7.05 -22.47
C GLN A 24 26.11 -6.58 -21.05
N ASP A 25 27.17 -5.79 -20.86
CA ASP A 25 27.35 -4.99 -19.65
C ASP A 25 26.02 -4.24 -19.44
N SER A 26 25.24 -4.65 -18.45
CA SER A 26 24.05 -3.91 -18.07
C SER A 26 24.53 -2.51 -17.66
N PRO A 27 24.02 -1.42 -18.28
CA PRO A 27 24.45 -0.10 -17.90
C PRO A 27 24.16 0.13 -16.41
N VAL A 28 25.16 0.59 -15.67
CA VAL A 28 25.03 0.91 -14.24
C VAL A 28 23.85 1.85 -14.02
N PHE A 29 22.88 1.43 -13.23
CA PHE A 29 21.62 2.16 -13.05
C PHE A 29 21.81 3.39 -12.16
N VAL A 30 22.50 3.21 -11.03
CA VAL A 30 22.95 4.30 -10.16
C VAL A 30 24.46 4.35 -10.22
N ARG A 31 25.02 5.45 -10.74
CA ARG A 31 26.48 5.67 -10.77
C ARG A 31 26.86 6.87 -9.91
N ARG A 32 28.02 6.81 -9.26
CA ARG A 32 28.56 7.97 -8.53
C ARG A 32 28.79 9.13 -9.49
N SER A 33 28.31 10.31 -9.12
CA SER A 33 28.51 11.53 -9.90
C SER A 33 29.94 12.04 -9.71
N ALA A 34 30.50 12.65 -10.77
CA ALA A 34 31.77 13.38 -10.67
C ALA A 34 31.58 14.78 -10.03
N LEU A 35 30.33 15.25 -9.93
CA LEU A 35 29.99 16.52 -9.30
C LEU A 35 30.18 16.44 -7.77
N PRO A 36 30.55 17.56 -7.11
CA PRO A 36 30.70 17.59 -5.66
C PRO A 36 29.41 17.17 -4.93
N THR A 37 29.58 16.31 -3.93
CA THR A 37 28.50 15.97 -3.00
C THR A 37 28.28 17.13 -2.02
N PRO A 38 27.04 17.58 -1.81
CA PRO A 38 26.74 18.59 -0.80
C PRO A 38 27.09 18.09 0.61
N PRO A 39 27.35 18.98 1.58
CA PRO A 39 27.55 18.57 2.97
C PRO A 39 26.26 17.98 3.56
N VAL A 40 26.42 17.05 4.49
CA VAL A 40 25.31 16.55 5.31
C VAL A 40 24.88 17.65 6.28
N LEU A 41 23.58 17.97 6.27
CA LEU A 41 22.99 18.97 7.17
C LEU A 41 22.05 18.33 8.20
N ASP A 42 21.35 17.27 7.80
CA ASP A 42 20.35 16.59 8.61
C ASP A 42 21.00 15.57 9.55
N VAL A 43 20.56 15.52 10.80
CA VAL A 43 21.19 14.72 11.87
C VAL A 43 20.99 13.22 11.68
N GLU A 44 19.93 12.83 10.97
CA GLU A 44 19.60 11.46 10.63
C GLU A 44 20.41 10.92 9.45
N VAL A 45 21.10 11.77 8.70
CA VAL A 45 21.91 11.35 7.55
C VAL A 45 23.33 11.05 8.04
N LEU A 46 23.74 9.78 7.97
CA LEU A 46 25.10 9.37 8.35
C LEU A 46 26.13 9.81 7.32
N ARG A 47 25.77 9.67 6.04
CA ARG A 47 26.58 10.09 4.90
C ARG A 47 25.71 10.18 3.66
N GLN A 48 26.16 10.97 2.70
CA GLN A 48 25.48 11.11 1.41
C GLN A 48 26.48 11.15 0.26
N GLN A 49 25.99 10.85 -0.94
CA GLN A 49 26.75 10.85 -2.18
C GLN A 49 25.86 11.33 -3.32
N ARG A 50 26.38 12.25 -4.13
CA ARG A 50 25.72 12.61 -5.39
C ARG A 50 25.88 11.49 -6.41
N VAL A 51 24.78 11.11 -7.05
CA VAL A 51 24.74 10.06 -8.06
C VAL A 51 24.01 10.55 -9.30
N ASP A 52 24.32 9.91 -10.43
CA ASP A 52 23.58 10.08 -11.67
C ASP A 52 22.72 8.83 -11.92
N ILE A 53 21.51 9.06 -12.42
CA ILE A 53 20.61 8.02 -12.91
C ILE A 53 20.28 8.38 -14.36
N PRO A 54 21.02 7.84 -15.34
CA PRO A 54 20.98 8.32 -16.73
C PRO A 54 19.61 8.17 -17.39
N SER A 55 18.84 7.15 -17.00
CA SER A 55 17.47 6.94 -17.47
C SER A 55 16.63 6.29 -16.37
N ALA A 56 15.98 7.12 -15.56
CA ALA A 56 15.04 6.65 -14.55
C ALA A 56 13.87 5.85 -15.19
N GLN A 57 13.50 6.19 -16.43
CA GLN A 57 12.48 5.50 -17.21
C GLN A 57 12.81 4.03 -17.51
N THR A 58 14.08 3.63 -17.43
CA THR A 58 14.46 2.21 -17.53
C THR A 58 13.77 1.36 -16.48
N LEU A 59 13.44 1.91 -15.30
CA LEU A 59 12.76 1.17 -14.23
C LEU A 59 11.43 0.58 -14.66
N SER A 60 10.67 1.27 -15.51
CA SER A 60 9.37 0.82 -15.99
C SER A 60 9.45 -0.16 -17.16
N ASN A 61 10.65 -0.46 -17.70
CA ASN A 61 10.86 -1.43 -18.76
C ASN A 61 11.20 -2.83 -18.20
N PRO A 62 10.31 -3.83 -18.30
CA PRO A 62 10.53 -5.15 -17.72
C PRO A 62 11.78 -5.88 -18.24
N GLN A 63 12.21 -5.63 -19.48
CA GLN A 63 13.39 -6.30 -20.02
C GLN A 63 14.69 -5.67 -19.50
N GLN A 64 14.73 -4.33 -19.42
CA GLN A 64 15.95 -3.59 -19.10
C GLN A 64 16.19 -3.43 -17.59
N SER A 65 15.15 -3.50 -16.75
CA SER A 65 15.29 -3.38 -15.30
C SER A 65 15.30 -4.73 -14.57
N SER A 66 15.63 -5.84 -15.23
CA SER A 66 15.66 -7.16 -14.57
C SER A 66 16.73 -7.25 -13.47
N VAL A 67 17.87 -6.60 -13.69
CA VAL A 67 18.95 -6.41 -12.72
C VAL A 67 19.40 -4.96 -12.76
N LEU A 68 19.54 -4.33 -11.59
CA LEU A 68 20.06 -2.98 -11.45
C LEU A 68 21.40 -3.03 -10.72
N GLU A 69 22.42 -2.41 -11.30
CA GLU A 69 23.68 -2.16 -10.60
C GLU A 69 23.61 -0.80 -9.88
N LEU A 70 23.91 -0.81 -8.59
CA LEU A 70 23.68 0.29 -7.66
C LEU A 70 25.00 0.71 -7.01
N ASP A 71 25.76 1.61 -7.65
CA ASP A 71 26.98 2.19 -7.08
C ASP A 71 26.63 3.37 -6.15
N LEU A 72 26.29 3.03 -4.90
CA LEU A 72 25.78 3.96 -3.90
C LEU A 72 26.90 4.83 -3.30
N PHE A 73 28.01 4.21 -2.91
CA PHE A 73 29.19 4.86 -2.31
C PHE A 73 30.48 4.22 -2.84
N ALA A 74 31.64 4.78 -2.48
CA ALA A 74 32.93 4.22 -2.88
C ALA A 74 33.17 2.80 -2.34
N ASP A 75 32.57 2.49 -1.20
CA ASP A 75 32.65 1.24 -0.44
C ASP A 75 31.34 0.42 -0.50
N VAL A 76 30.31 0.91 -1.19
CA VAL A 76 28.99 0.27 -1.24
C VAL A 76 28.49 0.21 -2.67
N SER A 77 28.47 -1.00 -3.22
CA SER A 77 27.84 -1.30 -4.50
C SER A 77 27.03 -2.59 -4.37
N PHE A 78 25.85 -2.62 -5.00
CA PHE A 78 24.97 -3.79 -4.99
C PHE A 78 24.46 -4.13 -6.38
N ARG A 79 24.20 -5.42 -6.61
CA ARG A 79 23.35 -5.88 -7.72
C ARG A 79 21.97 -6.21 -7.13
N ALA A 80 20.95 -5.48 -7.57
CA ALA A 80 19.57 -5.72 -7.17
C ALA A 80 18.83 -6.47 -8.28
N VAL A 81 18.28 -7.63 -7.95
CA VAL A 81 17.51 -8.46 -8.88
C VAL A 81 16.04 -8.18 -8.66
N ARG A 82 15.33 -7.83 -9.75
CA ARG A 82 13.91 -7.53 -9.69
C ARG A 82 13.12 -8.80 -9.35
N GLU A 83 12.28 -8.71 -8.34
CA GLU A 83 11.24 -9.71 -8.08
C GLU A 83 9.94 -9.32 -8.76
N ARG A 84 9.56 -8.04 -8.67
CA ARG A 84 8.26 -7.55 -9.11
C ARG A 84 8.35 -6.17 -9.75
N LEU A 85 7.45 -5.95 -10.70
CA LEU A 85 7.15 -4.65 -11.28
C LEU A 85 5.64 -4.48 -11.18
N GLU A 86 5.18 -3.48 -10.43
CA GLU A 86 3.76 -3.33 -10.08
C GLU A 86 3.29 -1.91 -10.41
N PRO A 87 2.13 -1.74 -11.08
CA PRO A 87 1.50 -0.43 -11.17
C PRO A 87 1.17 0.11 -9.79
N THR A 88 1.47 1.39 -9.57
CA THR A 88 1.01 2.15 -8.42
C THR A 88 -0.14 3.06 -8.84
N ALA A 89 -0.72 3.84 -7.92
CA ALA A 89 -1.81 4.74 -8.26
C ALA A 89 -1.39 5.82 -9.27
N HIS A 90 -0.14 6.27 -9.21
CA HIS A 90 0.36 7.38 -10.03
C HIS A 90 1.51 6.99 -10.97
N GLY A 91 2.04 5.76 -10.88
CA GLY A 91 3.22 5.34 -11.60
C GLY A 91 3.48 3.84 -11.55
N MET A 92 4.75 3.48 -11.32
CA MET A 92 5.20 2.09 -11.23
C MET A 92 6.16 1.92 -10.05
N SER A 93 6.02 0.81 -9.34
CA SER A 93 7.01 0.34 -8.37
C SER A 93 7.85 -0.79 -8.96
N TRP A 94 9.15 -0.73 -8.68
CA TRP A 94 10.12 -1.78 -8.92
C TRP A 94 10.54 -2.32 -7.56
N VAL A 95 10.34 -3.62 -7.33
CA VAL A 95 10.70 -4.28 -6.08
C VAL A 95 11.68 -5.41 -6.38
N GLY A 96 12.78 -5.44 -5.65
CA GLY A 96 13.82 -6.46 -5.81
C GLY A 96 14.56 -6.76 -4.53
N VAL A 97 15.47 -7.72 -4.65
CA VAL A 97 16.36 -8.17 -3.57
C VAL A 97 17.80 -8.01 -4.02
N LEU A 98 18.70 -7.75 -3.08
CA LEU A 98 20.13 -7.66 -3.36
C LEU A 98 20.73 -9.07 -3.45
N GLU A 99 21.56 -9.30 -4.48
CA GLU A 99 22.27 -10.56 -4.63
C GLU A 99 23.13 -10.87 -3.39
N GLY A 100 23.01 -12.10 -2.87
CA GLY A 100 23.69 -12.52 -1.65
C GLY A 100 22.99 -12.12 -0.34
N TYR A 101 21.92 -11.32 -0.41
CA TYR A 101 21.17 -10.86 0.76
C TYR A 101 19.66 -11.08 0.56
N PRO A 102 19.16 -12.33 0.67
CA PRO A 102 17.76 -12.66 0.36
C PRO A 102 16.73 -11.97 1.29
N GLU A 103 17.15 -11.46 2.45
CA GLU A 103 16.30 -10.73 3.39
C GLU A 103 16.36 -9.20 3.17
N SER A 104 17.07 -8.73 2.15
CA SER A 104 17.09 -7.32 1.76
C SER A 104 15.86 -6.93 0.95
N THR A 105 15.65 -5.63 0.76
CA THR A 105 14.63 -5.12 -0.15
C THR A 105 15.16 -3.86 -0.81
N ALA A 106 15.10 -3.79 -2.13
CA ALA A 106 15.29 -2.57 -2.90
C ALA A 106 13.95 -2.21 -3.55
N LEU A 107 13.42 -1.04 -3.20
CA LEU A 107 12.11 -0.59 -3.65
C LEU A 107 12.24 0.80 -4.25
N PHE A 108 11.89 0.93 -5.52
CA PHE A 108 11.91 2.19 -6.26
C PHE A 108 10.52 2.49 -6.81
N VAL A 109 10.10 3.74 -6.74
CA VAL A 109 8.87 4.24 -7.37
C VAL A 109 9.23 5.31 -8.38
N LEU A 110 8.63 5.20 -9.57
CA LEU A 110 8.73 6.18 -10.64
C LEU A 110 7.34 6.74 -10.94
N VAL A 111 7.17 8.05 -10.70
CA VAL A 111 5.98 8.81 -11.11
C VAL A 111 6.45 9.90 -12.08
N LYS A 112 6.03 9.79 -13.35
CA LYS A 112 6.56 10.60 -14.46
C LYS A 112 8.09 10.48 -14.55
N ASP A 113 8.83 11.53 -14.21
CA ASP A 113 10.29 11.61 -14.16
C ASP A 113 10.84 11.64 -12.73
N GLU A 114 9.97 11.63 -11.72
CA GLU A 114 10.38 11.62 -10.32
C GLU A 114 10.61 10.18 -9.86
N LEU A 115 11.86 9.89 -9.51
CA LEU A 115 12.29 8.62 -8.97
C LEU A 115 12.68 8.80 -7.50
N ILE A 116 12.06 8.01 -6.63
CA ILE A 116 12.45 7.84 -5.23
C ILE A 116 12.63 6.35 -4.97
N GLY A 117 13.55 5.99 -4.08
CA GLY A 117 13.61 4.62 -3.61
C GLY A 117 14.35 4.42 -2.31
N HIS A 118 14.01 3.32 -1.65
CA HIS A 118 14.56 2.89 -0.38
C HIS A 118 15.19 1.50 -0.51
N ILE A 119 16.30 1.29 0.17
CA ILE A 119 17.07 0.05 0.13
C ILE A 119 17.35 -0.39 1.57
N TYR A 120 16.71 -1.49 1.95
CA TYR A 120 16.83 -2.15 3.25
C TYR A 120 17.91 -3.22 3.15
N THR A 121 18.97 -3.06 3.93
CA THR A 121 20.11 -4.00 3.92
C THR A 121 20.53 -4.37 5.35
N PRO A 122 21.24 -5.50 5.53
CA PRO A 122 21.88 -5.82 6.81
C PRO A 122 22.91 -4.78 7.29
N PHE A 123 23.37 -3.88 6.41
CA PHE A 123 24.43 -2.91 6.69
C PHE A 123 23.91 -1.48 6.87
N GLY A 124 22.61 -1.29 6.75
CA GLY A 124 21.95 0.01 6.89
C GLY A 124 20.84 0.23 5.87
N PHE A 125 20.15 1.34 6.07
CA PHE A 125 19.10 1.81 5.19
C PHE A 125 19.64 2.93 4.30
N PHE A 126 19.32 2.84 3.01
CA PHE A 126 19.69 3.85 2.03
C PHE A 126 18.45 4.40 1.35
N ARG A 127 18.40 5.71 1.11
CA ARG A 127 17.39 6.34 0.26
C ARG A 127 18.03 7.03 -0.94
N ILE A 128 17.29 7.06 -2.04
CA ILE A 128 17.63 7.77 -3.27
C ILE A 128 16.56 8.81 -3.52
N GLU A 129 16.97 10.07 -3.61
CA GLU A 129 16.06 11.20 -3.81
C GLU A 129 16.60 12.17 -4.86
N ARG A 130 15.70 12.66 -5.70
CA ARG A 130 16.02 13.67 -6.70
C ARG A 130 16.15 15.04 -6.04
N GLN A 131 17.14 15.82 -6.44
CA GLN A 131 17.39 17.18 -5.97
C GLN A 131 16.73 18.21 -6.90
N ALA A 132 16.56 19.44 -6.42
CA ALA A 132 15.96 20.52 -7.21
C ALA A 132 16.78 20.87 -8.48
N ASP A 133 18.09 20.63 -8.46
CA ASP A 133 18.99 20.79 -9.61
C ASP A 133 18.88 19.62 -10.63
N GLY A 134 18.00 18.65 -10.38
CA GLY A 134 17.72 17.50 -11.23
C GLY A 134 18.68 16.33 -11.08
N THR A 135 19.71 16.44 -10.23
CA THR A 135 20.59 15.33 -9.86
C THR A 135 19.96 14.45 -8.78
N TYR A 136 20.63 13.35 -8.38
CA TYR A 136 20.18 12.50 -7.29
C TYR A 136 21.18 12.48 -6.14
N LEU A 137 20.67 12.34 -4.92
CA LEU A 137 21.46 11.98 -3.75
C LEU A 137 21.10 10.56 -3.33
N VAL A 138 22.13 9.78 -3.01
CA VAL A 138 21.99 8.62 -2.14
C VAL A 138 22.38 9.03 -0.74
N GLN A 139 21.58 8.67 0.25
CA GLN A 139 21.83 8.95 1.66
C GLN A 139 21.75 7.64 2.44
N GLN A 140 22.74 7.40 3.32
CA GLN A 140 22.64 6.37 4.35
C GLN A 140 22.04 7.01 5.59
N ILE A 141 20.95 6.43 6.09
CA ILE A 141 20.15 7.03 7.15
C ILE A 141 20.33 6.25 8.46
N ASP A 142 20.56 6.98 9.55
CA ASP A 142 20.39 6.47 10.90
C ASP A 142 18.90 6.51 11.26
N GLN A 143 18.24 5.38 11.03
CA GLN A 143 16.83 5.25 11.39
C GLN A 143 16.61 5.38 12.91
N SER A 144 17.60 5.15 13.78
CA SER A 144 17.42 5.34 15.22
C SER A 144 17.41 6.81 15.67
N ALA A 145 17.82 7.74 14.79
CA ALA A 145 17.84 9.18 15.07
C ALA A 145 16.46 9.86 14.91
N PHE A 146 15.47 9.18 14.32
CA PHE A 146 14.13 9.72 14.16
C PHE A 146 13.34 9.63 15.47
N PRO A 147 12.57 10.68 15.82
CA PRO A 147 11.72 10.65 17.01
C PRO A 147 10.66 9.56 16.87
N GLU A 148 10.49 8.78 17.93
CA GLU A 148 9.41 7.80 18.05
C GLU A 148 8.27 8.45 18.86
N GLY A 149 7.02 8.27 18.43
CA GLY A 149 5.87 9.06 18.87
C GLY A 149 5.09 8.47 20.05
N PRO A 150 4.15 9.23 20.65
CA PRO A 150 3.20 8.67 21.59
C PRO A 150 2.04 7.94 20.89
N ASP A 151 1.49 6.92 21.53
CA ASP A 151 0.28 6.23 21.07
C ASP A 151 -0.99 6.99 21.46
N VAL A 152 -1.99 7.05 20.56
CA VAL A 152 -3.35 7.49 20.90
C VAL A 152 -4.28 6.30 20.91
N ILE A 153 -4.34 5.65 22.07
CA ILE A 153 -5.41 4.69 22.35
C ILE A 153 -6.70 5.46 22.46
N GLU A 154 -7.66 5.17 21.58
CA GLU A 154 -8.96 5.80 21.66
C GLU A 154 -9.63 5.51 23.01
N THR A 155 -9.85 6.56 23.80
CA THR A 155 -10.81 6.49 24.90
C THR A 155 -12.21 6.37 24.31
N PRO A 156 -13.08 5.52 24.87
CA PRO A 156 -14.46 5.43 24.41
C PRO A 156 -15.13 6.81 24.53
N PRO A 157 -15.76 7.35 23.48
CA PRO A 157 -16.71 8.42 23.68
C PRO A 157 -17.83 7.90 24.60
N GLU A 158 -18.27 8.73 25.54
CA GLU A 158 -19.47 8.47 26.31
C GLU A 158 -20.62 8.19 25.32
N ALA A 159 -21.25 7.03 25.45
CA ALA A 159 -22.12 6.47 24.43
C ALA A 159 -23.20 7.47 23.98
N ALA A 160 -23.07 7.99 22.76
CA ALA A 160 -24.21 8.50 22.03
C ALA A 160 -24.90 7.29 21.40
N ASP A 161 -25.98 6.87 22.05
CA ASP A 161 -26.93 5.86 21.62
C ASP A 161 -27.18 5.92 20.11
N ARG A 162 -26.59 4.99 19.36
CA ARG A 162 -26.92 4.76 17.95
C ARG A 162 -27.41 3.33 17.82
N SER A 163 -28.71 3.26 17.54
CA SER A 163 -29.51 2.11 17.16
C SER A 163 -28.71 1.01 16.44
N THR A 164 -28.90 -0.21 16.93
CA THR A 164 -28.35 -1.48 16.42
C THR A 164 -29.08 -2.03 15.19
N ASP A 165 -29.84 -1.22 14.46
CA ASP A 165 -30.63 -1.70 13.32
C ASP A 165 -30.02 -1.27 11.98
N ASP A 166 -28.96 -1.95 11.54
CA ASP A 166 -28.84 -2.44 10.15
C ASP A 166 -27.73 -3.51 10.02
N VAL A 167 -27.95 -4.68 10.63
CA VAL A 167 -27.20 -5.89 10.28
C VAL A 167 -27.98 -6.63 9.20
N SER A 168 -28.03 -6.04 8.01
CA SER A 168 -28.57 -6.70 6.81
C SER A 168 -27.44 -7.42 6.05
N SER A 169 -27.28 -8.71 6.33
CA SER A 169 -26.80 -9.83 5.48
C SER A 169 -25.78 -9.62 4.32
N GLY A 170 -24.91 -8.61 4.35
CA GLY A 170 -23.77 -8.49 3.44
C GLY A 170 -22.73 -9.58 3.72
N ARG A 171 -22.42 -10.43 2.73
CA ARG A 171 -21.35 -11.42 2.89
C ARG A 171 -20.02 -10.70 3.11
N ALA A 172 -19.29 -11.15 4.14
CA ALA A 172 -18.08 -10.53 4.67
C ALA A 172 -17.04 -10.15 3.62
N ASP A 173 -16.61 -8.88 3.64
CA ASP A 173 -15.26 -8.52 3.18
C ASP A 173 -14.26 -9.40 3.92
N ASN A 174 -13.40 -10.09 3.18
CA ASN A 174 -12.44 -11.03 3.72
C ASN A 174 -11.14 -10.36 4.21
N GLY A 175 -11.06 -9.03 4.14
CA GLY A 175 -9.92 -8.25 4.57
C GLY A 175 -8.68 -8.42 3.68
N SER A 176 -8.83 -8.95 2.45
CA SER A 176 -7.68 -9.14 1.55
C SER A 176 -7.12 -7.84 0.99
N VAL A 177 -7.95 -6.80 0.88
CA VAL A 177 -7.57 -5.44 0.49
C VAL A 177 -8.23 -4.46 1.44
N MET A 178 -7.49 -3.45 1.89
CA MET A 178 -8.03 -2.29 2.61
C MET A 178 -7.78 -1.03 1.79
N ASP A 179 -8.82 -0.24 1.60
CA ASP A 179 -8.75 0.97 0.81
C ASP A 179 -8.26 2.16 1.65
N VAL A 180 -7.28 2.90 1.14
CA VAL A 180 -6.65 4.01 1.85
C VAL A 180 -6.77 5.28 1.03
N LEU A 181 -7.21 6.37 1.67
CA LEU A 181 -7.09 7.73 1.15
C LEU A 181 -5.89 8.39 1.85
N VAL A 182 -5.00 9.00 1.07
CA VAL A 182 -3.86 9.74 1.63
C VAL A 182 -3.98 11.23 1.28
N ALA A 183 -4.10 12.06 2.31
CA ALA A 183 -4.09 13.51 2.18
C ALA A 183 -2.70 14.09 2.51
N TYR A 184 -2.40 15.28 2.01
CA TYR A 184 -1.20 16.03 2.42
C TYR A 184 -1.51 17.52 2.61
N THR A 185 -0.88 18.17 3.59
CA THR A 185 -1.11 19.58 3.86
C THR A 185 -0.39 20.50 2.87
N ARG A 186 -0.80 21.76 2.80
CA ARG A 186 -0.14 22.79 1.97
C ARG A 186 1.34 22.97 2.31
N ASN A 187 1.71 22.86 3.59
CA ASN A 187 3.10 22.99 4.02
C ASN A 187 3.89 21.73 3.66
N ALA A 188 3.28 20.54 3.78
CA ALA A 188 3.91 19.30 3.33
C ALA A 188 4.20 19.35 1.83
N LEU A 189 3.28 19.88 1.02
CA LEU A 189 3.50 20.10 -0.42
C LEU A 189 4.69 21.05 -0.67
N ALA A 190 4.82 22.13 0.10
CA ALA A 190 5.97 23.02 0.01
C ALA A 190 7.28 22.30 0.36
N GLY A 191 7.28 21.45 1.39
CA GLY A 191 8.44 20.64 1.77
C GLY A 191 8.79 19.54 0.77
N PHE A 192 7.80 18.94 0.09
CA PHE A 192 8.04 18.07 -1.07
C PHE A 192 8.63 18.86 -2.24
N GLY A 193 8.31 20.14 -2.39
CA GLY A 193 8.76 21.01 -3.46
C GLY A 193 8.02 20.81 -4.79
N SER A 194 7.30 19.70 -4.98
CA SER A 194 6.40 19.50 -6.12
C SER A 194 5.32 18.46 -5.81
N GLU A 195 4.20 18.56 -6.52
CA GLU A 195 3.13 17.56 -6.44
C GLU A 195 3.58 16.19 -6.95
N THR A 196 4.34 16.12 -8.05
CA THR A 196 4.88 14.85 -8.56
C THR A 196 5.71 14.13 -7.50
N ARG A 197 6.51 14.86 -6.72
CA ARG A 197 7.26 14.29 -5.59
C ARG A 197 6.35 13.80 -4.48
N ALA A 198 5.34 14.58 -4.10
CA ALA A 198 4.37 14.14 -3.10
C ALA A 198 3.70 12.82 -3.52
N LEU A 199 3.25 12.70 -4.78
CA LEU A 199 2.65 11.48 -5.32
C LEU A 199 3.64 10.30 -5.36
N ALA A 200 4.90 10.53 -5.77
CA ALA A 200 5.93 9.50 -5.78
C ALA A 200 6.23 8.97 -4.37
N THR A 201 6.32 9.85 -3.37
CA THR A 201 6.51 9.46 -1.96
C THR A 201 5.30 8.69 -1.41
N ILE A 202 4.07 9.12 -1.73
CA ILE A 202 2.86 8.42 -1.30
C ILE A 202 2.79 7.01 -1.90
N ASP A 203 3.08 6.87 -3.19
CA ASP A 203 3.15 5.56 -3.86
C ASP A 203 4.26 4.68 -3.24
N LEU A 204 5.39 5.27 -2.86
CA LEU A 204 6.49 4.58 -2.18
C LEU A 204 6.05 4.00 -0.84
N VAL A 205 5.49 4.82 0.06
CA VAL A 205 5.12 4.34 1.41
C VAL A 205 3.98 3.31 1.36
N VAL A 206 3.09 3.39 0.36
CA VAL A 206 2.07 2.37 0.10
C VAL A 206 2.71 1.05 -0.35
N ALA A 207 3.66 1.12 -1.29
CA ALA A 207 4.40 -0.05 -1.77
C ALA A 207 5.24 -0.69 -0.65
N GLU A 208 5.85 0.12 0.22
CA GLU A 208 6.59 -0.35 1.39
C GLU A 208 5.71 -1.04 2.41
N THR A 209 4.54 -0.48 2.72
CA THR A 209 3.56 -1.10 3.63
C THR A 209 3.12 -2.46 3.09
N ASN A 210 2.83 -2.54 1.79
CA ASN A 210 2.48 -3.80 1.12
C ASN A 210 3.64 -4.81 1.12
N GLN A 211 4.88 -4.33 0.95
CA GLN A 211 6.06 -5.16 1.06
C GLN A 211 6.26 -5.70 2.49
N ALA A 212 6.00 -4.89 3.53
CA ALA A 212 6.03 -5.33 4.92
C ALA A 212 4.99 -6.42 5.21
N PHE A 213 3.76 -6.26 4.71
CA PHE A 213 2.73 -7.31 4.82
C PHE A 213 3.16 -8.62 4.14
N ARG A 214 3.70 -8.53 2.91
CA ARG A 214 4.19 -9.72 2.18
C ARG A 214 5.35 -10.40 2.90
N GLY A 215 6.33 -9.62 3.37
CA GLY A 215 7.47 -10.09 4.13
C GLY A 215 7.06 -10.84 5.40
N SER A 216 5.93 -10.43 6.00
CA SER A 216 5.35 -11.06 7.19
C SER A 216 4.30 -12.13 6.93
N ARG A 217 4.09 -12.55 5.67
CA ARG A 217 3.02 -13.49 5.27
C ARG A 217 1.62 -13.07 5.72
N ILE A 218 1.37 -11.78 5.72
CA ILE A 218 0.05 -11.19 5.96
C ILE A 218 -0.70 -11.15 4.63
N SER A 219 -1.90 -11.74 4.59
CA SER A 219 -2.68 -11.88 3.35
C SER A 219 -3.30 -10.58 2.88
N THR A 220 -3.50 -9.64 3.80
CA THR A 220 -4.04 -8.30 3.53
C THR A 220 -3.01 -7.44 2.79
N GLN A 221 -3.49 -6.61 1.88
CA GLN A 221 -2.73 -5.52 1.25
C GLN A 221 -3.54 -4.22 1.37
N ILE A 222 -2.89 -3.07 1.23
CA ILE A 222 -3.56 -1.79 1.07
C ILE A 222 -3.60 -1.35 -0.39
N ARG A 223 -4.67 -0.63 -0.75
CA ARG A 223 -4.83 0.00 -2.05
C ARG A 223 -5.10 1.49 -1.86
N LEU A 224 -4.27 2.32 -2.50
CA LEU A 224 -4.50 3.76 -2.55
C LEU A 224 -5.68 4.06 -3.49
N VAL A 225 -6.79 4.51 -2.94
CA VAL A 225 -8.01 4.83 -3.72
C VAL A 225 -8.12 6.31 -4.05
N HIS A 226 -7.48 7.17 -3.28
CA HIS A 226 -7.45 8.59 -3.55
C HIS A 226 -6.27 9.30 -2.90
N THR A 227 -5.79 10.36 -3.56
CA THR A 227 -4.80 11.29 -3.02
C THR A 227 -5.28 12.71 -3.22
N THR A 228 -5.17 13.55 -2.18
CA THR A 228 -5.60 14.95 -2.24
C THR A 228 -4.71 15.86 -1.41
N GLY A 229 -4.49 17.09 -1.90
CA GLY A 229 -4.02 18.18 -1.05
C GLY A 229 -5.16 18.72 -0.19
N VAL A 230 -4.85 19.16 1.03
CA VAL A 230 -5.79 19.89 1.90
C VAL A 230 -5.22 21.27 2.23
N ASP A 231 -6.04 22.31 2.12
CA ASP A 231 -5.69 23.66 2.55
C ASP A 231 -5.83 23.80 4.08
N TYR A 232 -4.98 23.07 4.77
CA TYR A 232 -4.89 23.02 6.22
C TYR A 232 -3.48 23.42 6.64
N ALA A 233 -3.36 24.25 7.67
CA ALA A 233 -2.10 24.52 8.32
C ALA A 233 -2.00 23.66 9.57
N GLU A 234 -1.11 22.67 9.52
CA GLU A 234 -0.85 21.79 10.65
C GLU A 234 -0.29 22.56 11.86
N ASP A 235 -0.68 22.13 13.06
CA ASP A 235 -0.14 22.64 14.33
C ASP A 235 0.69 21.59 15.09
N GLY A 236 0.67 20.33 14.64
CA GLY A 236 1.40 19.22 15.21
C GLY A 236 0.68 18.52 16.36
N SER A 237 -0.21 19.19 17.09
CA SER A 237 -0.86 18.63 18.29
C SER A 237 -2.29 18.17 18.02
N SER A 238 -3.01 18.92 17.18
CA SER A 238 -4.45 18.76 16.95
C SER A 238 -4.77 18.02 15.66
N ASP A 239 -3.77 17.80 14.81
CA ASP A 239 -3.93 17.37 13.42
C ASP A 239 -4.72 16.05 13.29
N LEU A 240 -4.40 15.05 14.10
CA LEU A 240 -5.10 13.76 14.10
C LEU A 240 -6.58 13.91 14.52
N GLY A 241 -6.83 14.73 15.54
CA GLY A 241 -8.19 14.99 16.04
C GLY A 241 -9.06 15.73 15.02
N ARG A 242 -8.48 16.73 14.35
CA ARG A 242 -9.11 17.48 13.26
C ARG A 242 -9.35 16.62 12.03
N LEU A 243 -8.43 15.73 11.69
CA LEU A 243 -8.60 14.80 10.58
C LEU A 243 -9.78 13.82 10.79
N ARG A 244 -10.02 13.40 12.04
CA ARG A 244 -11.11 12.48 12.39
C ARG A 244 -12.47 13.18 12.54
N ASN A 245 -12.49 14.45 12.96
CA ASN A 245 -13.73 15.15 13.24
C ASN A 245 -14.37 15.67 11.96
N ALA A 246 -15.58 15.22 11.65
CA ALA A 246 -16.25 15.55 10.39
C ALA A 246 -16.93 16.93 10.37
N SER A 247 -16.85 17.70 11.46
CA SER A 247 -17.65 18.91 11.63
C SER A 247 -17.01 19.97 12.53
N ASP A 248 -15.68 19.96 12.67
CA ASP A 248 -14.99 21.00 13.46
C ASP A 248 -14.52 22.20 12.61
N GLY A 249 -14.81 22.17 11.30
CA GLY A 249 -14.42 23.22 10.37
C GLY A 249 -13.03 23.02 9.78
N PHE A 250 -12.32 21.95 10.13
CA PHE A 250 -10.99 21.62 9.62
C PHE A 250 -11.04 20.33 8.83
N MET A 251 -10.65 20.38 7.55
CA MET A 251 -10.58 19.20 6.69
C MET A 251 -11.89 18.38 6.58
N ASP A 252 -13.05 18.89 7.02
CA ASP A 252 -14.35 18.19 7.00
C ASP A 252 -14.65 17.50 5.64
N GLY A 253 -14.24 18.13 4.53
CA GLY A 253 -14.39 17.59 3.17
C GLY A 253 -13.72 16.23 2.93
N ILE A 254 -12.71 15.85 3.74
CA ILE A 254 -12.06 14.54 3.69
C ILE A 254 -13.06 13.42 3.95
N HIS A 255 -14.06 13.61 4.80
CA HIS A 255 -15.06 12.57 5.06
C HIS A 255 -15.92 12.30 3.83
N GLY A 256 -16.30 13.34 3.08
CA GLY A 256 -16.99 13.18 1.80
C GLY A 256 -16.13 12.46 0.75
N LEU A 257 -14.81 12.68 0.74
CA LEU A 257 -13.89 11.93 -0.12
C LEU A 257 -13.71 10.49 0.35
N ARG A 258 -13.59 10.26 1.67
CA ARG A 258 -13.50 8.93 2.28
C ARG A 258 -14.72 8.08 1.90
N ASP A 259 -15.91 8.66 1.95
CA ASP A 259 -17.15 8.00 1.55
C ASP A 259 -17.18 7.78 0.03
N ARG A 260 -16.88 8.81 -0.78
CA ARG A 260 -16.88 8.75 -2.26
C ARG A 260 -15.94 7.69 -2.83
N TYR A 261 -14.76 7.56 -2.26
CA TYR A 261 -13.73 6.62 -2.72
C TYR A 261 -13.72 5.32 -1.92
N ALA A 262 -14.68 5.17 -0.98
CA ALA A 262 -14.78 4.05 -0.07
C ALA A 262 -13.47 3.71 0.65
N ALA A 263 -12.77 4.74 1.13
CA ALA A 263 -11.54 4.54 1.87
C ALA A 263 -11.82 4.04 3.29
N ASP A 264 -11.39 2.81 3.58
CA ASP A 264 -11.42 2.22 4.91
C ASP A 264 -10.54 3.01 5.88
N LEU A 265 -9.38 3.47 5.42
CA LEU A 265 -8.41 4.22 6.21
C LEU A 265 -8.13 5.59 5.58
N VAL A 266 -7.83 6.57 6.42
CA VAL A 266 -7.40 7.91 6.00
C VAL A 266 -6.09 8.27 6.68
N ALA A 267 -5.07 8.57 5.90
CA ALA A 267 -3.79 9.04 6.41
C ALA A 267 -3.53 10.48 5.95
N LEU A 268 -2.96 11.32 6.83
CA LEU A 268 -2.53 12.68 6.50
C LEU A 268 -1.01 12.80 6.59
N ILE A 269 -0.39 13.40 5.57
CA ILE A 269 1.02 13.79 5.61
C ILE A 269 1.13 15.29 5.94
N THR A 270 1.84 15.61 7.02
CA THR A 270 2.10 16.98 7.50
C THR A 270 3.56 17.37 7.32
N GLU A 271 3.89 18.66 7.32
CA GLU A 271 5.30 19.07 7.29
C GLU A 271 6.00 18.89 8.65
N ARG A 272 5.25 19.11 9.73
CA ARG A 272 5.75 19.09 11.11
C ARG A 272 4.83 18.27 12.01
N GLY A 273 5.40 17.75 13.08
CA GLY A 273 4.68 17.15 14.21
C GLY A 273 5.14 17.77 15.53
N GLU A 274 4.49 17.40 16.63
CA GLU A 274 4.84 17.85 17.99
C GLU A 274 5.81 16.88 18.67
N GLY A 275 7.02 16.73 18.09
CA GLY A 275 8.08 15.88 18.65
C GLY A 275 7.93 14.38 18.36
N TYR A 276 7.09 14.01 17.39
CA TYR A 276 6.87 12.64 16.92
C TYR A 276 6.99 12.54 15.39
N CYS A 277 7.24 11.33 14.88
CA CYS A 277 7.23 11.06 13.44
C CYS A 277 5.85 10.72 12.87
N GLY A 278 4.99 10.09 13.66
CA GLY A 278 3.60 9.86 13.33
C GLY A 278 2.77 9.66 14.59
N ILE A 279 1.45 9.66 14.40
CA ILE A 279 0.46 9.43 15.44
C ILE A 279 -0.80 8.83 14.80
N ALA A 280 -1.41 7.86 15.47
CA ALA A 280 -2.58 7.16 14.95
C ALA A 280 -3.53 6.74 16.06
N TYR A 281 -4.78 6.53 15.68
CA TYR A 281 -5.74 5.85 16.54
C TYR A 281 -5.51 4.34 16.52
N VAL A 282 -5.48 3.73 17.71
CA VAL A 282 -5.36 2.28 17.86
C VAL A 282 -6.74 1.62 17.93
N LEU A 283 -7.00 0.64 17.06
CA LEU A 283 -8.21 -0.19 17.17
C LEU A 283 -8.19 -0.94 18.51
N SER A 284 -9.25 -0.82 19.32
CA SER A 284 -9.30 -1.42 20.66
C SER A 284 -10.42 -2.46 20.83
N ARG A 285 -10.22 -3.42 21.75
CA ARG A 285 -11.20 -4.49 22.09
C ARG A 285 -12.57 -3.99 22.55
N ARG A 286 -12.63 -2.75 23.05
CA ARG A 286 -13.81 -2.19 23.73
C ARG A 286 -14.80 -1.51 22.80
N ARG A 287 -14.50 -1.41 21.50
CA ARG A 287 -15.49 -0.98 20.51
C ARG A 287 -16.18 -2.20 19.92
N SER A 288 -17.51 -2.10 19.78
CA SER A 288 -18.26 -2.96 18.87
C SER A 288 -17.54 -2.94 17.52
N ALA A 289 -17.23 -4.12 16.98
CA ALA A 289 -16.62 -4.24 15.66
C ALA A 289 -17.34 -3.32 14.65
N GLY A 290 -16.64 -2.29 14.13
CA GLY A 290 -17.19 -1.41 13.09
C GLY A 290 -17.25 0.10 13.37
N ASP A 291 -16.58 0.65 14.38
CA ASP A 291 -16.46 2.12 14.49
C ASP A 291 -15.35 2.65 13.55
N PRO A 292 -15.68 3.41 12.49
CA PRO A 292 -14.70 3.94 11.52
C PRO A 292 -13.82 5.06 12.10
N GLY A 293 -14.08 5.52 13.33
CA GLY A 293 -13.32 6.55 14.03
C GLY A 293 -11.86 6.17 14.32
N GLY A 294 -11.54 4.87 14.38
CA GLY A 294 -10.17 4.38 14.56
C GLY A 294 -9.32 4.33 13.29
N GLY A 295 -9.90 4.60 12.11
CA GLY A 295 -9.24 4.48 10.81
C GLY A 295 -8.49 5.73 10.35
N PHE A 296 -7.85 6.47 11.26
CA PHE A 296 -7.13 7.71 10.93
C PHE A 296 -5.72 7.74 11.50
N SER A 297 -4.78 8.30 10.73
CA SER A 297 -3.38 8.46 11.09
C SER A 297 -2.76 9.73 10.50
N VAL A 298 -1.67 10.19 11.11
CA VAL A 298 -0.85 11.31 10.65
C VAL A 298 0.62 10.87 10.59
N THR A 299 1.31 11.25 9.52
CA THR A 299 2.76 11.02 9.35
C THR A 299 3.45 12.34 8.98
N VAL A 300 4.55 12.66 9.65
CA VAL A 300 5.39 13.81 9.30
C VAL A 300 6.18 13.50 8.04
N ARG A 301 6.21 14.43 7.09
CA ARG A 301 6.82 14.27 5.76
C ARG A 301 8.26 13.79 5.83
N SER A 302 9.11 14.40 6.65
CA SER A 302 10.51 13.96 6.79
C SER A 302 10.65 12.51 7.26
N CYS A 303 9.66 11.99 7.99
CA CYS A 303 9.61 10.61 8.46
C CYS A 303 9.05 9.63 7.42
N THR A 304 8.38 10.10 6.35
CA THR A 304 8.06 9.21 5.20
C THR A 304 9.32 8.64 4.55
N ALA A 305 10.43 9.37 4.67
CA ALA A 305 11.72 9.00 4.12
C ALA A 305 12.56 8.07 5.04
N ASN A 306 11.98 7.60 6.16
CA ASN A 306 12.63 6.64 7.06
C ASN A 306 12.20 5.19 6.79
N GLY A 307 11.29 4.95 5.83
CA GLY A 307 10.88 3.61 5.39
C GLY A 307 9.98 2.82 6.34
N ARG A 308 9.42 3.44 7.38
CA ARG A 308 8.56 2.71 8.34
C ARG A 308 7.39 3.48 8.90
N THR A 309 7.50 4.80 9.09
CA THR A 309 6.50 5.52 9.89
C THR A 309 5.09 5.39 9.34
N PHE A 310 4.90 5.51 8.02
CA PHE A 310 3.56 5.34 7.45
C PHE A 310 2.98 3.93 7.73
N ALA A 311 3.79 2.88 7.53
CA ALA A 311 3.39 1.50 7.83
C ALA A 311 3.15 1.29 9.34
N HIS A 312 3.91 1.96 10.20
CA HIS A 312 3.75 1.95 11.65
C HIS A 312 2.39 2.51 12.06
N GLU A 313 2.03 3.69 11.57
CA GLU A 313 0.76 4.33 11.88
C GLU A 313 -0.45 3.53 11.38
N LEU A 314 -0.34 2.91 10.19
CA LEU A 314 -1.37 2.00 9.70
C LEU A 314 -1.45 0.72 10.55
N GLY A 315 -0.33 0.25 11.11
CA GLY A 315 -0.30 -0.84 12.07
C GLY A 315 -1.12 -0.55 13.33
N HIS A 316 -1.04 0.68 13.84
CA HIS A 316 -1.92 1.13 14.93
C HIS A 316 -3.40 1.12 14.54
N ASN A 317 -3.76 1.63 13.35
CA ASN A 317 -5.15 1.55 12.87
C ASN A 317 -5.64 0.09 12.76
N LEU A 318 -4.72 -0.87 12.56
CA LEU A 318 -4.98 -2.32 12.55
C LEU A 318 -4.98 -2.98 13.94
N GLY A 319 -4.73 -2.22 15.00
CA GLY A 319 -4.78 -2.66 16.40
C GLY A 319 -3.45 -3.11 16.98
N ALA A 320 -2.32 -2.80 16.33
CA ALA A 320 -0.99 -3.02 16.88
C ALA A 320 -0.67 -2.00 17.98
N ALA A 321 0.00 -2.46 19.02
CA ALA A 321 0.81 -1.64 19.90
C ALA A 321 2.29 -1.80 19.54
N HIS A 322 3.15 -0.99 20.17
CA HIS A 322 4.60 -1.17 20.08
C HIS A 322 5.05 -2.49 20.72
N ASP A 323 6.37 -2.68 20.85
CA ASP A 323 6.90 -3.85 21.55
C ASP A 323 6.76 -3.75 23.07
N TRP A 324 6.81 -4.91 23.73
CA TRP A 324 6.67 -5.06 25.18
C TRP A 324 7.73 -4.36 26.04
N TYR A 325 8.83 -3.87 25.46
CA TYR A 325 9.80 -3.08 26.22
C TYR A 325 9.31 -1.66 26.45
N VAL A 326 8.72 -1.05 25.42
CA VAL A 326 8.20 0.32 25.53
C VAL A 326 6.75 0.34 25.98
N GLU A 327 6.01 -0.76 25.89
CA GLU A 327 4.61 -0.82 26.31
C GLU A 327 4.27 -1.93 27.31
N GLY A 328 3.23 -1.67 28.12
CA GLY A 328 2.69 -2.62 29.09
C GLY A 328 1.50 -3.42 28.54
N PRO A 329 0.84 -4.25 29.37
CA PRO A 329 -0.34 -5.00 28.94
C PRO A 329 -1.52 -4.10 28.52
N GLY A 330 -2.32 -4.59 27.57
CA GLY A 330 -3.60 -3.98 27.18
C GLY A 330 -3.51 -2.77 26.25
N GLN A 331 -2.36 -2.52 25.61
CA GLN A 331 -2.20 -1.40 24.67
C GLN A 331 -2.67 -1.76 23.26
N GLY A 332 -2.45 -3.01 22.84
CA GLY A 332 -2.93 -3.51 21.54
C GLY A 332 -4.37 -4.04 21.59
N VAL A 333 -4.96 -4.28 20.42
CA VAL A 333 -6.30 -4.89 20.30
C VAL A 333 -6.34 -6.32 20.82
N ASN A 334 -5.20 -7.00 20.96
CA ASN A 334 -5.12 -8.29 21.62
C ASN A 334 -3.87 -8.36 22.49
N ASP A 335 -3.85 -9.31 23.42
CA ASP A 335 -2.71 -9.52 24.33
C ASP A 335 -1.43 -9.96 23.60
N TYR A 336 -1.53 -10.26 22.30
CA TYR A 336 -0.40 -10.62 21.42
C TYR A 336 -0.17 -9.58 20.30
N SER A 337 -0.93 -8.47 20.28
CA SER A 337 -0.87 -7.43 19.25
C SER A 337 0.29 -6.44 19.48
N TYR A 338 1.50 -6.96 19.63
CA TYR A 338 2.68 -6.18 19.97
C TYR A 338 3.75 -6.31 18.88
N GLY A 339 4.50 -5.22 18.73
CA GLY A 339 5.76 -5.24 18.02
C GLY A 339 6.78 -6.18 18.67
N TYR A 340 7.90 -6.42 17.98
CA TYR A 340 8.90 -7.37 18.43
C TYR A 340 10.35 -6.94 18.17
N VAL A 341 11.16 -7.05 19.21
CA VAL A 341 12.62 -6.90 19.16
C VAL A 341 13.26 -8.24 19.46
N ASN A 342 14.22 -8.66 18.63
CA ASN A 342 15.04 -9.84 18.88
C ASN A 342 16.50 -9.45 19.07
N LEU A 343 16.96 -9.37 20.32
CA LEU A 343 18.35 -9.01 20.63
C LEU A 343 19.38 -10.01 20.08
N PRO A 344 19.21 -11.35 20.24
CA PRO A 344 20.17 -12.30 19.67
C PRO A 344 20.23 -12.27 18.13
N GLY A 345 19.10 -12.01 17.47
CA GLY A 345 18.98 -11.87 16.01
C GLY A 345 19.36 -10.48 15.50
N ARG A 346 19.51 -9.52 16.42
CA ARG A 346 19.88 -8.12 16.16
C ARG A 346 18.93 -7.43 15.18
N PHE A 347 17.63 -7.57 15.42
CA PHE A 347 16.62 -6.91 14.59
C PHE A 347 15.42 -6.44 15.40
N ARG A 348 14.68 -5.49 14.83
CA ARG A 348 13.34 -5.08 15.24
C ARG A 348 12.44 -4.91 14.01
N GLU A 349 11.14 -5.07 14.21
CA GLU A 349 10.14 -4.91 13.14
C GLU A 349 9.48 -3.52 13.18
N VAL A 350 8.51 -3.27 12.29
CA VAL A 350 7.91 -1.94 12.04
C VAL A 350 7.28 -1.33 13.29
N MET A 351 6.63 -2.11 14.16
CA MET A 351 5.96 -1.59 15.35
C MET A 351 6.88 -1.44 16.57
N ALA A 352 8.06 -2.04 16.57
CA ALA A 352 8.98 -2.01 17.70
C ALA A 352 9.85 -0.75 17.73
N TYR A 353 10.12 -0.23 18.91
CA TYR A 353 10.96 0.95 19.15
C TYR A 353 12.42 0.55 19.32
N TYR A 354 13.34 1.52 19.17
CA TYR A 354 14.78 1.23 19.28
C TYR A 354 15.27 1.11 20.73
N ASP A 355 14.42 1.44 21.69
CA ASP A 355 14.73 1.57 23.11
C ASP A 355 15.42 0.35 23.73
N LEU A 356 14.91 -0.87 23.50
CA LEU A 356 15.53 -2.07 24.04
C LEU A 356 16.94 -2.30 23.47
N CYS A 357 17.10 -2.05 22.16
CA CYS A 357 18.37 -2.17 21.47
C CYS A 357 19.39 -1.14 22.01
N ARG A 358 18.95 0.11 22.21
CA ARG A 358 19.75 1.18 22.83
C ARG A 358 20.18 0.83 24.25
N ASP A 359 19.24 0.45 25.11
CA ASP A 359 19.47 0.26 26.54
C ASP A 359 20.32 -1.00 26.81
N THR A 360 20.30 -1.98 25.90
CA THR A 360 21.18 -3.15 25.93
C THR A 360 22.46 -2.98 25.10
N ARG A 361 22.66 -1.82 24.47
CA ARG A 361 23.80 -1.52 23.57
C ARG A 361 23.95 -2.52 22.42
N THR A 362 22.84 -3.02 21.92
CA THR A 362 22.77 -3.92 20.78
C THR A 362 22.38 -3.12 19.55
N ASN A 363 23.23 -3.08 18.53
CA ASN A 363 22.80 -2.54 17.23
C ASN A 363 21.82 -3.52 16.57
N CYS A 364 20.59 -3.06 16.33
CA CYS A 364 19.51 -3.81 15.72
C CYS A 364 19.18 -3.26 14.33
N ALA A 365 19.12 -4.14 13.33
CA ALA A 365 18.61 -3.79 12.01
C ALA A 365 17.10 -3.57 12.04
N ASN A 366 16.61 -2.64 11.23
CA ASN A 366 15.18 -2.46 11.01
C ASN A 366 14.72 -3.41 9.91
N LEU A 367 13.66 -4.16 10.20
CA LEU A 367 13.00 -5.00 9.20
C LEU A 367 11.77 -4.30 8.67
N LEU A 368 11.63 -4.28 7.34
CA LEU A 368 10.37 -3.95 6.70
C LEU A 368 9.43 -5.16 6.79
N ALA A 369 8.94 -5.40 8.00
CA ALA A 369 8.10 -6.54 8.37
C ALA A 369 7.34 -6.20 9.66
N TYR A 370 6.31 -6.98 9.96
CA TYR A 370 5.61 -7.08 11.24
C TYR A 370 5.89 -8.42 11.93
N SER A 371 5.64 -8.48 13.25
CA SER A 371 5.88 -9.69 14.04
C SER A 371 5.04 -10.89 13.56
N ASN A 372 5.72 -12.01 13.30
CA ASN A 372 5.13 -13.30 12.94
C ASN A 372 5.99 -14.44 13.50
N PRO A 373 5.53 -15.19 14.52
CA PRO A 373 6.31 -16.25 15.16
C PRO A 373 6.55 -17.49 14.28
N ALA A 374 5.87 -17.59 13.13
CA ALA A 374 6.08 -18.64 12.14
C ALA A 374 7.22 -18.33 11.15
N LEU A 375 7.75 -17.11 11.17
CA LEU A 375 8.87 -16.67 10.36
C LEU A 375 10.15 -16.58 11.17
N THR A 376 11.27 -16.58 10.46
CA THR A 376 12.60 -16.34 11.03
C THR A 376 13.34 -15.29 10.23
N HIS A 377 14.13 -14.48 10.91
CA HIS A 377 15.10 -13.56 10.33
C HIS A 377 16.47 -13.83 10.98
N ASN A 378 17.54 -13.94 10.19
CA ASN A 378 18.87 -14.35 10.68
C ASN A 378 18.84 -15.62 11.56
N GLY A 379 17.97 -16.58 11.23
CA GLY A 379 17.81 -17.84 11.97
C GLY A 379 17.13 -17.71 13.35
N ARG A 380 16.59 -16.55 13.70
CA ARG A 380 15.80 -16.31 14.93
C ARG A 380 14.35 -16.02 14.59
N ARG A 381 13.41 -16.44 15.45
CA ARG A 381 11.97 -16.20 15.22
C ARG A 381 11.69 -14.70 15.14
N ALA A 382 10.83 -14.29 14.21
CA ALA A 382 10.40 -12.91 14.03
C ALA A 382 9.12 -12.58 14.82
N GLY A 383 8.94 -13.16 16.01
CA GLY A 383 7.78 -12.97 16.87
C GLY A 383 7.73 -14.03 17.97
N VAL A 384 6.74 -13.93 18.86
CA VAL A 384 6.52 -14.87 19.97
C VAL A 384 5.11 -15.47 19.86
N PRO A 385 4.97 -16.83 19.86
CA PRO A 385 3.67 -17.47 19.74
C PRO A 385 2.67 -17.05 20.82
N VAL A 386 1.41 -16.92 20.44
CA VAL A 386 0.30 -16.67 21.38
C VAL A 386 0.24 -17.74 22.47
N GLY A 387 0.02 -17.32 23.72
CA GLY A 387 -0.06 -18.18 24.90
C GLY A 387 1.30 -18.44 25.58
N THR A 388 2.36 -17.71 25.20
CA THR A 388 3.68 -17.81 25.82
C THR A 388 3.72 -17.02 27.13
N ASN A 389 3.51 -15.71 27.07
CA ASN A 389 3.46 -14.83 28.24
C ASN A 389 2.83 -13.46 27.91
N VAL A 390 2.10 -12.88 28.86
CA VAL A 390 1.45 -11.57 28.74
C VAL A 390 1.72 -10.66 29.94
N THR A 391 2.66 -11.04 30.83
CA THR A 391 2.99 -10.32 32.07
C THR A 391 4.27 -9.49 31.93
N CYS A 392 4.66 -9.12 30.71
CA CYS A 392 5.79 -8.23 30.49
C CYS A 392 5.52 -6.83 31.05
N THR A 393 6.58 -6.20 31.54
CA THR A 393 6.51 -4.86 32.14
C THR A 393 7.34 -3.88 31.32
N LYS A 394 6.78 -2.71 31.04
CA LYS A 394 7.46 -1.58 30.39
C LYS A 394 8.80 -1.27 31.07
N GLY A 395 9.85 -1.09 30.27
CA GLY A 395 11.21 -0.76 30.70
C GLY A 395 12.03 -1.92 31.28
N ASN A 396 11.50 -3.15 31.31
CA ASN A 396 12.23 -4.29 31.86
C ASN A 396 13.05 -5.02 30.78
N VAL A 397 14.37 -4.81 30.78
CA VAL A 397 15.31 -5.48 29.86
C VAL A 397 15.38 -7.00 30.03
N ASN A 398 14.89 -7.52 31.17
CA ASN A 398 14.86 -8.95 31.49
C ASN A 398 13.45 -9.54 31.36
N ASN A 399 12.58 -8.90 30.58
CA ASN A 399 11.27 -9.47 30.25
C ASN A 399 11.46 -10.89 29.66
N PRO A 400 10.60 -11.85 30.04
CA PRO A 400 10.54 -13.12 29.32
C PRO A 400 10.05 -12.88 27.88
N ASP A 401 10.12 -13.91 27.03
CA ASP A 401 9.42 -13.86 25.75
C ASP A 401 7.91 -13.66 26.01
N CYS A 402 7.36 -12.53 25.55
CA CYS A 402 5.94 -12.22 25.62
C CYS A 402 5.32 -12.17 24.23
N ASP A 403 4.05 -12.55 24.16
CA ASP A 403 3.32 -12.78 22.92
C ASP A 403 3.43 -11.60 21.95
N ALA A 404 3.83 -11.88 20.71
CA ALA A 404 4.02 -10.88 19.67
C ALA A 404 3.75 -11.53 18.31
N ASP A 405 2.53 -11.36 17.80
CA ASP A 405 2.02 -11.97 16.58
C ASP A 405 1.07 -11.01 15.83
N LEU A 406 1.64 -9.94 15.27
CA LEU A 406 0.90 -8.96 14.48
C LEU A 406 0.35 -9.54 13.19
N ALA A 407 0.97 -10.57 12.62
CA ALA A 407 0.42 -11.27 11.46
C ALA A 407 -0.95 -11.89 11.78
N ARG A 408 -1.09 -12.51 12.95
CA ARG A 408 -2.40 -12.96 13.44
C ARG A 408 -3.33 -11.79 13.74
N THR A 409 -2.84 -10.74 14.41
CA THR A 409 -3.67 -9.55 14.71
C THR A 409 -4.30 -9.00 13.44
N PHE A 410 -3.51 -8.77 12.39
CA PHE A 410 -4.01 -8.17 11.16
C PHE A 410 -4.93 -9.10 10.39
N ALA A 411 -4.71 -10.42 10.45
CA ALA A 411 -5.65 -11.39 9.88
C ALA A 411 -7.03 -11.34 10.58
N GLU A 412 -7.07 -11.04 11.88
CA GLU A 412 -8.31 -10.93 12.65
C GLU A 412 -8.97 -9.54 12.48
N THR A 413 -8.21 -8.47 12.33
CA THR A 413 -8.73 -7.09 12.25
C THR A 413 -8.99 -6.57 10.85
N ALA A 414 -8.26 -7.03 9.83
CA ALA A 414 -8.44 -6.57 8.46
C ALA A 414 -9.88 -6.75 7.93
N PRO A 415 -10.59 -7.88 8.18
CA PRO A 415 -12.00 -8.00 7.80
C PRO A 415 -12.94 -7.02 8.52
N VAL A 416 -12.55 -6.53 9.70
CA VAL A 416 -13.32 -5.49 10.43
C VAL A 416 -13.10 -4.13 9.78
N ILE A 417 -11.84 -3.80 9.47
CA ILE A 417 -11.44 -2.51 8.91
C ILE A 417 -11.89 -2.36 7.46
N ALA A 418 -11.80 -3.41 6.65
CA ALA A 418 -12.29 -3.42 5.26
C ALA A 418 -13.82 -3.28 5.15
N ARG A 419 -14.53 -3.21 6.28
CA ARG A 419 -15.96 -2.89 6.37
C ARG A 419 -16.21 -1.47 6.85
N TYR A 420 -15.18 -0.68 7.13
CA TYR A 420 -15.36 0.72 7.50
C TYR A 420 -16.01 1.49 6.38
N ARG A 421 -15.63 1.22 5.13
CA ARG A 421 -16.37 1.64 3.96
C ARG A 421 -16.50 0.45 3.04
N HIS A 422 -17.71 0.07 2.67
CA HIS A 422 -17.87 -0.97 1.66
C HIS A 422 -17.10 -0.53 0.40
N SER A 423 -16.00 -1.24 0.10
CA SER A 423 -15.13 -0.94 -1.03
C SER A 423 -15.99 -0.74 -2.27
N LEU A 424 -16.05 0.50 -2.77
CA LEU A 424 -16.61 0.84 -4.07
C LEU A 424 -15.61 0.39 -5.15
N THR A 425 -15.22 -0.88 -5.13
CA THR A 425 -14.22 -1.50 -6.01
C THR A 425 -14.61 -1.45 -7.50
N ALA A 426 -15.62 -0.67 -7.88
CA ALA A 426 -16.22 -0.60 -9.20
C ALA A 426 -16.23 0.80 -9.87
N LEU A 427 -15.68 1.88 -9.28
CA LEU A 427 -15.91 3.24 -9.80
C LEU A 427 -14.68 4.11 -10.06
N SER A 428 -13.75 3.64 -10.88
CA SER A 428 -12.84 4.55 -11.61
C SER A 428 -12.87 4.39 -13.12
N ALA A 429 -13.64 3.44 -13.65
CA ALA A 429 -13.83 3.36 -15.07
C ALA A 429 -15.19 3.98 -15.40
N ARG A 430 -15.14 5.31 -15.63
CA ARG A 430 -16.23 6.05 -16.27
C ARG A 430 -16.58 5.47 -17.64
N GLN A 431 -15.77 4.56 -18.20
CA GLN A 431 -15.87 4.06 -19.56
C GLN A 431 -15.53 2.56 -19.63
N LEU A 432 -16.34 1.79 -20.34
CA LEU A 432 -16.04 0.44 -20.83
C LEU A 432 -15.79 0.48 -22.33
N LEU A 433 -14.63 -0.01 -22.75
CA LEU A 433 -14.37 -0.34 -24.15
C LEU A 433 -14.84 -1.76 -24.46
N PRO A 434 -15.02 -2.12 -25.75
CA PRO A 434 -15.49 -3.46 -26.12
C PRO A 434 -14.54 -4.55 -25.59
N GLY A 435 -15.11 -5.56 -24.93
CA GLY A 435 -14.39 -6.63 -24.22
C GLY A 435 -14.07 -6.31 -22.75
N ALA A 436 -14.19 -5.06 -22.30
CA ALA A 436 -13.93 -4.68 -20.92
C ALA A 436 -15.09 -5.07 -19.99
N SER A 437 -14.81 -5.18 -18.69
CA SER A 437 -15.82 -5.49 -17.68
C SER A 437 -15.57 -4.78 -16.36
N PHE A 438 -16.64 -4.51 -15.63
CA PHE A 438 -16.65 -4.19 -14.21
C PHE A 438 -17.21 -5.36 -13.42
N ARG A 439 -16.77 -5.50 -12.17
CA ARG A 439 -17.32 -6.48 -11.26
C ARG A 439 -17.93 -5.77 -10.05
N SER A 440 -18.93 -6.40 -9.45
CA SER A 440 -19.35 -6.04 -8.09
C SER A 440 -18.19 -6.25 -7.12
N ALA A 441 -18.23 -5.60 -5.95
CA ALA A 441 -17.16 -5.67 -4.96
C ALA A 441 -16.82 -7.13 -4.57
N GLY A 442 -17.84 -7.98 -4.39
CA GLY A 442 -17.70 -9.42 -4.14
C GLY A 442 -17.30 -10.26 -5.37
N GLY A 443 -17.06 -9.64 -6.54
CA GLY A 443 -16.56 -10.28 -7.75
C GLY A 443 -17.55 -11.18 -8.50
N ARG A 444 -18.72 -11.48 -7.91
CA ARG A 444 -19.73 -12.40 -8.46
C ARG A 444 -20.42 -11.83 -9.69
N PHE A 445 -20.84 -10.57 -9.62
CA PHE A 445 -21.58 -9.96 -10.72
C PHE A 445 -20.62 -9.20 -11.60
N ARG A 446 -20.78 -9.33 -12.92
CA ARG A 446 -19.87 -8.73 -13.89
C ARG A 446 -20.66 -8.00 -14.96
N LEU A 447 -20.52 -6.69 -15.03
CA LEU A 447 -21.05 -5.88 -16.13
C LEU A 447 -20.00 -5.82 -17.25
N THR A 448 -20.31 -6.34 -18.42
CA THR A 448 -19.38 -6.48 -19.55
C THR A 448 -19.90 -5.74 -20.75
N TYR A 449 -19.09 -4.85 -21.32
CA TYR A 449 -19.37 -4.31 -22.65
C TYR A 449 -18.78 -5.27 -23.67
N GLN A 450 -19.63 -6.06 -24.32
CA GLN A 450 -19.22 -7.16 -25.17
C GLN A 450 -18.78 -6.66 -26.56
N THR A 451 -17.98 -7.48 -27.25
CA THR A 451 -17.47 -7.17 -28.59
C THR A 451 -18.55 -7.23 -29.69
N ASP A 452 -19.77 -7.63 -29.35
CA ASP A 452 -20.93 -7.60 -30.23
C ASP A 452 -21.78 -6.32 -30.08
N GLY A 453 -21.34 -5.38 -29.24
CA GLY A 453 -22.03 -4.11 -28.99
C GLY A 453 -23.02 -4.15 -27.84
N ASN A 454 -23.23 -5.30 -27.18
CA ASN A 454 -24.16 -5.41 -26.06
C ASN A 454 -23.47 -5.11 -24.72
N LEU A 455 -24.17 -4.43 -23.80
CA LEU A 455 -23.72 -4.26 -22.42
C LEU A 455 -24.54 -5.18 -21.52
N VAL A 456 -23.90 -6.14 -20.85
CA VAL A 456 -24.58 -7.24 -20.16
C VAL A 456 -24.07 -7.41 -18.74
N LEU A 457 -24.99 -7.51 -17.79
CA LEU A 457 -24.71 -7.91 -16.42
C LEU A 457 -24.81 -9.43 -16.31
N TYR A 458 -23.75 -10.07 -15.85
CA TYR A 458 -23.69 -11.50 -15.58
C TYR A 458 -23.66 -11.77 -14.08
N ASP A 459 -24.26 -12.89 -13.68
CA ASP A 459 -23.87 -13.62 -12.48
C ASP A 459 -22.85 -14.68 -12.90
N ASP A 460 -21.58 -14.49 -12.56
CA ASP A 460 -20.51 -15.42 -12.96
C ASP A 460 -20.54 -16.72 -12.14
N ARG A 461 -21.16 -16.73 -10.96
CA ARG A 461 -21.32 -17.95 -10.16
C ARG A 461 -22.28 -18.91 -10.84
N ASP A 462 -23.44 -18.38 -11.22
CA ASP A 462 -24.53 -19.17 -11.81
C ASP A 462 -24.44 -19.21 -13.35
N ARG A 463 -23.50 -18.44 -13.93
CA ARG A 463 -23.22 -18.32 -15.37
C ARG A 463 -24.44 -17.88 -16.18
N VAL A 464 -25.24 -16.98 -15.64
CA VAL A 464 -26.46 -16.46 -16.27
C VAL A 464 -26.38 -14.94 -16.50
N PRO A 465 -26.92 -14.42 -17.62
CA PRO A 465 -27.14 -12.98 -17.76
C PRO A 465 -28.33 -12.54 -16.90
N LEU A 466 -28.15 -11.48 -16.11
CA LEU A 466 -29.19 -10.89 -15.27
C LEU A 466 -29.90 -9.72 -15.93
N TRP A 467 -29.21 -9.00 -16.82
CA TRP A 467 -29.73 -7.84 -17.55
C TRP A 467 -28.84 -7.52 -18.75
N ALA A 468 -29.41 -6.90 -19.79
CA ALA A 468 -28.68 -6.43 -20.96
C ALA A 468 -29.32 -5.17 -21.56
N THR A 469 -28.51 -4.30 -22.18
CA THR A 469 -29.02 -3.15 -22.94
C THR A 469 -29.72 -3.53 -24.25
N ARG A 470 -29.59 -4.79 -24.69
CA ARG A 470 -30.16 -5.33 -25.94
C ARG A 470 -29.65 -4.58 -27.19
N THR A 471 -28.40 -4.15 -27.15
CA THR A 471 -27.72 -3.41 -28.24
C THR A 471 -26.78 -4.31 -29.06
N GLY A 472 -26.87 -5.63 -28.87
CA GLY A 472 -26.10 -6.61 -29.64
C GLY A 472 -26.38 -6.51 -31.15
N GLY A 473 -25.34 -6.66 -31.96
CA GLY A 473 -25.38 -6.48 -33.41
C GLY A 473 -25.08 -5.05 -33.87
N THR A 474 -24.86 -4.12 -32.94
CA THR A 474 -24.33 -2.79 -33.25
C THR A 474 -22.81 -2.84 -33.47
N SER A 475 -22.24 -1.82 -34.11
CA SER A 475 -20.78 -1.68 -34.18
C SER A 475 -20.27 -1.16 -32.84
N PRO A 476 -19.52 -1.93 -32.04
CA PRO A 476 -19.20 -1.57 -30.66
C PRO A 476 -18.27 -0.34 -30.59
N GLY A 477 -18.66 0.67 -29.82
CA GLY A 477 -17.93 1.91 -29.58
C GLY A 477 -17.44 2.01 -28.14
N GLN A 478 -18.31 2.46 -27.22
CA GLN A 478 -18.01 2.58 -25.79
C GLN A 478 -19.29 2.59 -24.95
N ALA A 479 -19.23 2.16 -23.69
CA ALA A 479 -20.24 2.51 -22.69
C ALA A 479 -19.61 3.50 -21.69
N ILE A 480 -20.21 4.66 -21.46
CA ILE A 480 -19.58 5.74 -20.69
C ILE A 480 -20.58 6.47 -19.79
N LEU A 481 -20.19 6.74 -18.54
CA LEU A 481 -20.89 7.64 -17.63
C LEU A 481 -20.36 9.04 -17.85
N GLN A 482 -21.20 9.85 -18.47
CA GLN A 482 -20.87 11.21 -18.89
C GLN A 482 -20.87 12.17 -17.69
N THR A 483 -20.29 13.35 -17.87
CA THR A 483 -20.15 14.36 -16.80
C THR A 483 -21.48 14.95 -16.33
N ASP A 484 -22.52 14.83 -17.15
CA ASP A 484 -23.90 15.21 -16.81
C ASP A 484 -24.64 14.13 -16.02
N GLY A 485 -24.00 12.99 -15.73
CA GLY A 485 -24.58 11.87 -14.99
C GLY A 485 -25.35 10.86 -15.82
N ASN A 486 -25.38 11.02 -17.15
CA ASN A 486 -26.03 10.06 -18.04
C ASN A 486 -25.07 8.92 -18.43
N PHE A 487 -25.50 7.67 -18.28
CA PHE A 487 -24.74 6.51 -18.72
C PHE A 487 -25.21 6.04 -20.09
N VAL A 488 -24.31 6.06 -21.08
CA VAL A 488 -24.67 5.89 -22.50
C VAL A 488 -23.80 4.82 -23.15
N VAL A 489 -24.43 3.95 -23.93
CA VAL A 489 -23.73 3.06 -24.87
C VAL A 489 -23.73 3.73 -26.24
N TYR A 490 -22.55 3.94 -26.78
CA TYR A 490 -22.30 4.48 -28.11
C TYR A 490 -21.80 3.39 -29.06
N ASP A 491 -22.27 3.43 -30.30
CA ASP A 491 -21.64 2.68 -31.38
C ASP A 491 -20.32 3.32 -31.84
N ARG A 492 -19.57 2.65 -32.72
CA ARG A 492 -18.28 3.14 -33.25
C ARG A 492 -18.43 4.46 -34.03
N GLY A 493 -19.60 4.74 -34.60
CA GLY A 493 -19.90 5.98 -35.29
C GLY A 493 -20.20 7.16 -34.35
N GLY A 494 -20.28 6.91 -33.04
CA GLY A 494 -20.64 7.90 -32.03
C GLY A 494 -22.14 8.09 -31.85
N ALA A 495 -22.98 7.24 -32.42
CA ALA A 495 -24.42 7.27 -32.19
C ALA A 495 -24.76 6.59 -30.85
N ALA A 496 -25.58 7.24 -30.02
CA ALA A 496 -26.07 6.66 -28.78
C ALA A 496 -27.10 5.56 -29.11
N VAL A 497 -26.81 4.33 -28.73
CA VAL A 497 -27.68 3.15 -28.98
C VAL A 497 -28.46 2.71 -27.72
N TRP A 498 -28.04 3.17 -26.54
CA TRP A 498 -28.77 3.03 -25.28
C TRP A 498 -28.35 4.13 -24.30
N SER A 499 -29.26 4.55 -23.41
CA SER A 499 -29.01 5.59 -22.39
C SER A 499 -29.79 5.29 -21.12
N SER A 500 -29.22 5.57 -19.95
CA SER A 500 -29.91 5.45 -18.65
C SER A 500 -30.99 6.51 -18.44
N GLY A 501 -30.89 7.65 -19.14
CA GLY A 501 -31.86 8.74 -19.03
C GLY A 501 -31.69 9.53 -17.73
N THR A 502 -30.45 9.65 -17.25
CA THR A 502 -30.10 10.36 -16.02
C THR A 502 -29.26 11.62 -16.23
N PRO A 503 -29.47 12.44 -17.29
CA PRO A 503 -28.74 13.71 -17.43
C PRO A 503 -29.09 14.68 -16.28
N ASP A 504 -28.36 15.79 -16.19
CA ASP A 504 -28.50 16.82 -15.14
C ASP A 504 -28.16 16.37 -13.71
N ASN A 505 -27.41 15.28 -13.59
CA ASN A 505 -26.92 14.72 -12.34
C ASN A 505 -25.38 14.73 -12.31
N PRO A 506 -24.73 15.91 -12.23
CA PRO A 506 -23.28 15.99 -12.21
C PRO A 506 -22.71 15.22 -11.01
N ASN A 507 -21.59 14.56 -11.23
CA ASN A 507 -20.94 13.67 -10.26
C ASN A 507 -21.75 12.43 -9.88
N ALA A 508 -22.74 12.04 -10.69
CA ALA A 508 -23.34 10.71 -10.56
C ALA A 508 -22.30 9.60 -10.75
N TYR A 509 -22.61 8.42 -10.22
CA TYR A 509 -21.74 7.25 -10.27
C TYR A 509 -22.52 5.95 -10.53
N LEU A 510 -21.93 5.04 -11.30
CA LEU A 510 -22.50 3.74 -11.68
C LEU A 510 -21.94 2.58 -10.83
N MET A 511 -22.76 1.90 -10.06
CA MET A 511 -22.34 0.80 -9.20
C MET A 511 -22.91 -0.54 -9.69
N VAL A 512 -22.05 -1.56 -9.82
CA VAL A 512 -22.48 -2.97 -9.88
C VAL A 512 -22.51 -3.50 -8.45
N GLN A 513 -23.68 -3.90 -7.98
CA GLN A 513 -23.91 -4.25 -6.58
C GLN A 513 -23.89 -5.78 -6.38
N ASP A 514 -23.56 -6.21 -5.16
CA ASP A 514 -23.49 -7.64 -4.79
C ASP A 514 -24.85 -8.29 -4.53
N ASP A 515 -25.94 -7.55 -4.69
CA ASP A 515 -27.30 -8.08 -4.84
C ASP A 515 -27.62 -8.40 -6.33
N GLY A 516 -26.65 -8.22 -7.21
CA GLY A 516 -26.78 -8.37 -8.64
C GLY A 516 -27.48 -7.21 -9.30
N ASN A 517 -27.62 -6.05 -8.67
CA ASN A 517 -28.15 -4.84 -9.28
C ASN A 517 -27.04 -4.03 -9.99
N VAL A 518 -27.46 -3.15 -10.89
CA VAL A 518 -26.62 -2.09 -11.45
C VAL A 518 -27.39 -0.81 -11.28
N VAL A 519 -26.81 0.15 -10.57
CA VAL A 519 -27.49 1.37 -10.12
C VAL A 519 -26.64 2.58 -10.49
N ILE A 520 -27.28 3.64 -10.94
CA ILE A 520 -26.69 4.96 -11.03
C ILE A 520 -27.17 5.76 -9.84
N TYR A 521 -26.24 6.31 -9.07
CA TYR A 521 -26.53 7.16 -7.92
C TYR A 521 -26.17 8.60 -8.23
N SER A 522 -26.88 9.54 -7.62
CA SER A 522 -26.51 10.95 -7.61
C SER A 522 -25.31 11.19 -6.69
N ALA A 523 -24.78 12.42 -6.70
CA ALA A 523 -23.71 12.82 -5.80
C ALA A 523 -24.06 12.72 -4.29
N ASN A 524 -25.36 12.63 -3.96
CA ASN A 524 -25.89 12.52 -2.59
C ASN A 524 -26.50 11.12 -2.33
N ASP A 525 -26.01 10.10 -3.03
CA ASP A 525 -26.39 8.68 -2.86
C ASP A 525 -27.87 8.38 -3.09
N GLN A 526 -28.57 9.23 -3.83
CA GLN A 526 -29.94 8.94 -4.26
C GLN A 526 -29.91 8.09 -5.52
N PRO A 527 -30.61 6.94 -5.59
CA PRO A 527 -30.66 6.14 -6.79
C PRO A 527 -31.41 6.90 -7.90
N LEU A 528 -30.72 7.15 -9.01
CA LEU A 528 -31.23 7.83 -10.19
C LEU A 528 -31.78 6.85 -11.23
N TRP A 529 -31.16 5.67 -11.33
CA TRP A 529 -31.59 4.58 -12.21
C TRP A 529 -31.13 3.25 -11.64
N SER A 530 -31.90 2.17 -11.85
CA SER A 530 -31.42 0.81 -11.59
C SER A 530 -31.98 -0.18 -12.58
N ARG A 531 -31.27 -1.30 -12.80
CA ARG A 531 -31.81 -2.38 -13.66
C ARG A 531 -33.12 -2.97 -13.14
N MET A 532 -33.45 -2.78 -11.86
CA MET A 532 -34.67 -3.29 -11.20
C MET A 532 -35.85 -2.31 -11.25
N GLN A 533 -35.66 -1.08 -11.71
CA GLN A 533 -36.75 -0.09 -11.91
C GLN A 533 -37.42 -0.21 -13.29
N GLU A 534 -36.91 -1.05 -14.19
CA GLU A 534 -37.58 -1.37 -15.45
C GLU A 534 -38.73 -2.35 -15.17
N PRO A 535 -39.99 -2.06 -15.57
CA PRO A 535 -41.08 -3.01 -15.41
C PRO A 535 -40.76 -4.27 -16.22
N SER A 536 -40.84 -5.43 -15.58
CA SER A 536 -40.70 -6.73 -16.23
C SER A 536 -41.64 -6.81 -17.44
N GLN A 537 -41.08 -6.88 -18.65
CA GLN A 537 -41.78 -7.30 -19.86
C GLN A 537 -41.23 -8.62 -20.36
#